data_AF-A0A060ZB92-F1
#
_entry.id   AF-A0A060ZB92-F1
#
_cell.length_a   1.000
_cell.length_b   1.000
_cell.length_c   1.000
_cell.angle_alpha   90.00
_cell.angle_beta   90.00
_cell.angle_gamma   90.00
#
_symmetry.space_group_name_H-M   'P 1'
#
loop_
_entity.id
_entity.type
_entity.pdbx_description
1 polymer ?
#
loop_
_entity_poly.entity_id
_entity_poly.type
_entity_poly.pdbx_seq_one_letter_code
_entity_poly.pdbx_strand_id
1 'polypeptide(L)'
;MSLPPPGTAAVAVAGLLAALRVTKSKMSDHTIVFQGAGEAAMGIADLITMAMEKEGLPKDEALRKIWMVDSKGLIVKGRDHLTHEKERFAHEHEQMRNLVDVVHELKPTAIIGTTPISSLGEGGGGVNWIFIY
;
A
#
# COMPACT_ATOMS: atom_id res chain seq x y z
N MET A 1 -5.88 20.79 2.71
CA MET A 1 -5.12 19.54 2.48
C MET A 1 -5.04 18.87 3.84
N SER A 2 -5.89 17.88 4.08
CA SER A 2 -6.00 17.24 5.41
C SER A 2 -5.57 15.80 5.24
N LEU A 3 -4.32 15.54 5.64
CA LEU A 3 -3.83 14.20 5.93
C LEU A 3 -4.86 13.48 6.81
N PRO A 4 -5.22 12.23 6.52
CA PRO A 4 -6.04 11.44 7.43
C PRO A 4 -5.35 11.39 8.79
N PRO A 5 -6.11 11.42 9.91
CA PRO A 5 -5.52 11.46 11.23
C PRO A 5 -4.58 10.25 11.42
N PRO A 6 -3.36 10.44 11.95
CA PRO A 6 -2.34 9.38 12.12
C PRO A 6 -2.88 8.12 12.81
N GLY A 7 -3.93 8.27 13.63
CA GLY A 7 -4.61 7.17 14.31
C GLY A 7 -5.22 6.13 13.36
N THR A 8 -5.82 6.52 12.24
CA THR A 8 -6.51 5.55 11.36
C THR A 8 -5.51 4.66 10.62
N ALA A 9 -4.40 5.23 10.16
CA ALA A 9 -3.31 4.46 9.54
C ALA A 9 -2.64 3.53 10.57
N ALA A 10 -2.39 4.04 11.78
CA ALA A 10 -1.80 3.25 12.86
C ALA A 10 -2.67 2.04 13.26
N VAL A 11 -3.99 2.22 13.36
CA VAL A 11 -4.92 1.13 13.72
C VAL A 11 -4.99 0.06 12.62
N ALA A 12 -5.04 0.46 11.35
CA ALA A 12 -5.04 -0.48 10.23
C ALA A 12 -3.75 -1.32 10.20
N VAL A 13 -2.59 -0.68 10.37
CA VAL A 13 -1.30 -1.39 10.41
C VAL A 13 -1.17 -2.25 11.66
N ALA A 14 -1.64 -1.78 12.82
CA ALA A 14 -1.65 -2.58 14.04
C ALA A 14 -2.52 -3.84 13.89
N GLY A 15 -3.68 -3.73 13.24
CA GLY A 15 -4.53 -4.88 12.91
C GLY A 15 -3.85 -5.86 11.97
N LEU A 16 -3.19 -5.36 10.92
CA LEU A 16 -2.43 -6.18 9.98
C LEU A 16 -1.25 -6.89 10.68
N LEU A 17 -0.44 -6.17 11.46
CA LEU A 17 0.66 -6.75 12.23
C LEU A 17 0.18 -7.77 13.27
N ALA A 18 -0.98 -7.53 13.90
CA ALA A 18 -1.59 -8.48 14.82
C ALA A 18 -2.03 -9.76 14.09
N ALA A 19 -2.66 -9.63 12.92
CA ALA A 19 -3.05 -10.78 12.09
C ALA A 19 -1.82 -11.59 11.64
N LEU A 20 -0.75 -10.92 11.20
CA LEU A 20 0.52 -11.55 10.83
C LEU A 20 1.17 -12.31 11.98
N ARG A 21 1.10 -11.74 13.19
CA ARG A 21 1.59 -12.39 14.41
C ARG A 21 0.81 -13.67 14.74
N VAL A 22 -0.49 -13.72 14.40
CA VAL A 22 -1.33 -14.91 14.57
C VAL A 22 -1.01 -15.96 13.49
N THR A 23 -0.80 -15.55 12.24
CA THR A 23 -0.42 -16.45 11.13
C THR A 23 1.04 -16.89 11.17
N LYS A 24 1.83 -16.43 12.15
CA LYS A 24 3.28 -16.69 12.30
C LYS A 24 4.09 -16.37 11.04
N SER A 25 3.60 -15.45 10.22
CA SER A 25 4.26 -15.00 8.99
C SER A 25 4.90 -13.63 9.26
N LYS A 26 6.06 -13.36 8.66
CA LYS A 26 6.76 -12.08 8.84
C LYS A 26 6.20 -11.07 7.86
N MET A 27 6.04 -9.81 8.28
CA MET A 27 5.64 -8.73 7.36
C MET A 27 6.60 -8.65 6.17
N SER A 28 7.88 -8.92 6.41
CA SER A 28 8.94 -9.00 5.41
C SER A 28 8.76 -10.10 4.35
N ASP A 29 7.91 -11.11 4.54
CA ASP A 29 7.59 -12.10 3.51
C ASP A 29 6.41 -11.68 2.62
N HIS A 30 5.68 -10.64 3.03
CA HIS A 30 4.45 -10.20 2.38
C HIS A 30 4.69 -9.09 1.36
N THR A 31 3.98 -9.17 0.24
CA THR A 31 3.94 -8.12 -0.79
C THR A 31 2.61 -7.41 -0.71
N ILE A 32 2.64 -6.08 -0.60
CA ILE A 32 1.47 -5.26 -0.33
C ILE A 32 1.22 -4.32 -1.49
N VAL A 33 0.00 -4.38 -2.03
CA VAL A 33 -0.47 -3.50 -3.12
C VAL A 33 -1.49 -2.51 -2.57
N PHE A 34 -1.24 -1.23 -2.76
CA PHE A 34 -2.16 -0.16 -2.43
C PHE A 34 -2.97 0.27 -3.64
N GLN A 35 -4.29 0.20 -3.54
CA GLN A 35 -5.19 0.83 -4.49
C GLN A 35 -5.50 2.25 -3.98
N GLY A 36 -4.84 3.22 -4.57
CA GLY A 36 -4.75 4.61 -4.13
C GLY A 36 -3.33 4.99 -3.73
N ALA A 37 -2.86 6.13 -4.24
CA ALA A 37 -1.59 6.74 -3.85
C ALA A 37 -1.84 8.11 -3.21
N GLY A 38 -2.81 8.14 -2.29
CA GLY A 38 -3.14 9.32 -1.49
C GLY A 38 -2.39 9.34 -0.17
N GLU A 39 -2.61 10.41 0.61
CA GLU A 39 -2.01 10.60 1.93
C GLU A 39 -2.21 9.40 2.89
N ALA A 40 -3.40 8.78 2.87
CA ALA A 40 -3.69 7.58 3.66
C ALA A 40 -2.78 6.39 3.30
N ALA A 41 -2.64 6.10 2.00
CA ALA A 41 -1.80 5.00 1.52
C ALA A 41 -0.34 5.24 1.87
N MET A 42 0.14 6.47 1.69
CA MET A 42 1.52 6.84 2.03
C MET A 42 1.81 6.64 3.52
N GLY A 43 0.90 7.06 4.41
CA GLY A 43 1.07 6.87 5.85
C GLY A 43 1.08 5.41 6.28
N ILE A 44 0.23 4.57 5.67
CA ILE A 44 0.20 3.13 5.94
C ILE A 44 1.46 2.45 5.37
N ALA A 45 1.88 2.81 4.17
CA ALA A 45 3.09 2.29 3.54
C ALA A 45 4.36 2.60 4.35
N ASP A 46 4.47 3.81 4.91
CA ASP A 46 5.60 4.21 5.76
C ASP A 46 5.61 3.38 7.07
N LEU A 47 4.45 3.19 7.68
CA LEU A 47 4.29 2.33 8.87
C LEU A 47 4.63 0.86 8.59
N ILE A 48 4.24 0.32 7.44
CA ILE A 48 4.60 -1.05 7.03
C ILE A 48 6.11 -1.15 6.78
N THR A 49 6.70 -0.16 6.12
CA THR A 49 8.15 -0.10 5.88
C THR A 49 8.90 -0.11 7.21
N MET A 50 8.50 0.74 8.16
CA MET A 50 9.06 0.77 9.51
C MET A 50 8.88 -0.56 10.26
N ALA A 51 7.76 -1.25 10.05
CA ALA A 51 7.52 -2.56 10.65
C ALA A 51 8.45 -3.64 10.06
N MET A 52 8.66 -3.66 8.73
CA MET A 52 9.61 -4.55 8.07
C MET A 52 11.06 -4.24 8.49
N GLU A 53 11.42 -2.95 8.62
CA GLU A 53 12.72 -2.53 9.15
C GLU A 53 12.94 -3.04 10.59
N LYS A 54 11.90 -2.97 11.43
CA LYS A 54 11.94 -3.50 12.79
C LYS A 54 12.09 -5.03 12.84
N GLU A 55 11.65 -5.75 11.82
CA GLU A 55 11.90 -7.19 11.65
C GLU A 55 13.32 -7.51 11.16
N GLY A 56 14.10 -6.49 10.77
CA GLY A 56 15.48 -6.62 10.29
C GLY A 56 15.62 -6.55 8.76
N LEU A 57 14.56 -6.23 8.03
CA LEU A 57 14.62 -6.04 6.58
C LEU A 57 15.21 -4.65 6.26
N PRO A 58 16.13 -4.51 5.29
CA PRO A 58 16.58 -3.19 4.87
C PRO A 58 15.41 -2.37 4.31
N LYS A 59 15.41 -1.05 4.55
CA LYS A 59 14.40 -0.13 4.02
C LYS A 59 14.18 -0.28 2.51
N ASP A 60 15.26 -0.45 1.75
CA ASP A 60 15.19 -0.63 0.30
C ASP A 60 14.38 -1.89 -0.09
N GLU A 61 14.61 -3.01 0.60
CA GLU A 61 13.84 -4.24 0.36
C GLU A 61 12.38 -4.10 0.81
N ALA A 62 12.14 -3.38 1.91
CA ALA A 62 10.80 -3.12 2.39
C ALA A 62 10.00 -2.28 1.38
N LEU A 63 10.63 -1.24 0.80
CA LEU A 63 10.03 -0.43 -0.25
C LEU A 63 9.72 -1.28 -1.50
N ARG A 64 10.60 -2.22 -1.89
CA ARG A 64 10.39 -3.13 -3.04
C ARG A 64 9.20 -4.09 -2.87
N LYS A 65 8.74 -4.30 -1.64
CA LYS A 65 7.56 -5.11 -1.33
C LYS A 65 6.26 -4.30 -1.33
N ILE A 66 6.36 -2.98 -1.43
CA ILE A 66 5.21 -2.08 -1.43
C ILE A 66 4.99 -1.53 -2.84
N TRP A 67 3.79 -1.76 -3.35
CA TRP A 67 3.35 -1.35 -4.67
C TRP A 67 2.15 -0.42 -4.55
N MET A 68 2.04 0.57 -5.41
CA MET A 68 0.95 1.54 -5.39
C MET A 68 0.32 1.68 -6.77
N VAL A 69 -1.01 1.70 -6.82
CA VAL A 69 -1.81 1.86 -8.03
C VAL A 69 -2.67 3.11 -7.85
N ASP A 70 -2.58 4.07 -8.76
CA ASP A 70 -3.45 5.25 -8.77
C ASP A 70 -4.53 5.17 -9.86
N SER A 71 -5.32 6.23 -10.02
CA SER A 71 -6.38 6.30 -11.04
C SER A 71 -5.87 6.14 -12.47
N LYS A 72 -4.57 6.34 -12.72
CA LYS A 72 -3.94 6.19 -14.04
C LYS A 72 -3.30 4.79 -14.21
N GLY A 73 -3.16 3.99 -13.14
CA GLY A 73 -2.47 2.68 -13.12
C GLY A 73 -1.32 2.55 -12.11
N LEU A 74 -0.53 1.50 -12.23
CA LEU A 74 0.61 1.17 -11.38
C LEU A 74 1.68 2.28 -11.41
N ILE A 75 2.19 2.61 -10.22
CA ILE A 75 3.31 3.53 -10.04
C ILE A 75 4.61 2.80 -10.35
N VAL A 76 5.22 3.15 -11.48
CA VAL A 76 6.47 2.56 -11.98
C VAL A 76 7.46 3.65 -12.35
N LYS A 77 8.75 3.34 -12.28
CA LYS A 77 9.85 4.26 -12.61
C LYS A 77 9.76 4.71 -14.07
N GLY A 78 9.91 6.01 -14.33
CA GLY A 78 9.83 6.59 -15.68
C GLY A 78 8.43 7.06 -16.11
N ARG A 79 7.46 7.08 -15.19
CA ARG A 79 6.12 7.62 -15.43
C ARG A 79 6.06 9.15 -15.23
N ASP A 80 5.44 9.85 -16.18
CA ASP A 80 5.07 11.26 -16.02
C ASP A 80 4.09 11.49 -14.85
N HIS A 81 4.19 12.63 -14.16
CA HIS A 81 3.34 13.03 -13.03
C HIS A 81 3.54 12.23 -11.71
N LEU A 82 4.73 11.69 -11.45
CA LEU A 82 5.06 11.20 -10.11
C LEU A 82 5.46 12.36 -9.18
N THR A 83 4.82 12.42 -8.02
CA THR A 83 5.29 13.27 -6.91
C THR A 83 6.54 12.64 -6.31
N HIS A 84 7.45 13.45 -5.76
CA HIS A 84 8.70 12.96 -5.16
C HIS A 84 8.51 11.90 -4.07
N GLU A 85 7.37 11.93 -3.38
CA GLU A 85 7.00 10.92 -2.39
C GLU A 85 6.61 9.57 -3.02
N LYS A 86 5.95 9.61 -4.19
CA LYS A 86 5.54 8.42 -4.96
C LYS A 86 6.71 7.78 -5.69
N GLU A 87 7.71 8.58 -6.09
CA GLU A 87 8.94 8.06 -6.73
C GLU A 87 9.67 7.04 -5.86
N ARG A 88 9.58 7.14 -4.53
CA ARG A 88 10.20 6.17 -3.60
C ARG A 88 9.59 4.76 -3.69
N PHE A 89 8.35 4.67 -4.17
CA PHE A 89 7.63 3.41 -4.39
C PHE A 89 7.54 3.07 -5.89
N ALA A 90 8.19 3.85 -6.75
CA ALA A 90 8.20 3.64 -8.19
C ALA A 90 9.29 2.63 -8.55
N HIS A 91 8.89 1.37 -8.67
CA HIS A 91 9.78 0.27 -9.04
C HIS A 91 9.93 0.15 -10.55
N GLU A 92 11.02 -0.49 -11.01
CA GLU A 92 11.17 -0.88 -12.41
C GLU A 92 10.20 -2.04 -12.70
N HIS A 93 9.10 -1.71 -13.38
CA HIS A 93 8.08 -2.67 -13.78
C HIS A 93 7.34 -2.15 -15.03
N GLU A 94 6.78 -3.06 -15.82
CA GLU A 94 5.87 -2.69 -16.90
C GLU A 94 4.66 -1.92 -16.37
N GLN A 95 4.26 -0.86 -17.09
CA GLN A 95 3.15 -0.02 -16.69
C GLN A 95 1.83 -0.75 -16.88
N MET A 96 1.25 -1.21 -15.78
CA MET A 96 -0.10 -1.80 -15.78
C MET A 96 -1.17 -0.75 -15.48
N ARG A 97 -2.31 -0.85 -16.16
CA ARG A 97 -3.44 0.07 -15.98
C ARG A 97 -4.47 -0.45 -14.98
N ASN A 98 -4.65 -1.76 -14.91
CA ASN A 98 -5.70 -2.37 -14.09
C ASN A 98 -5.12 -3.00 -12.83
N LEU A 99 -5.82 -2.84 -11.71
CA LEU A 99 -5.47 -3.54 -10.46
C LEU A 99 -5.47 -5.06 -10.63
N VAL A 100 -6.39 -5.59 -11.45
CA VAL A 100 -6.50 -7.03 -11.70
C VAL A 100 -5.21 -7.59 -12.31
N ASP A 101 -4.64 -6.90 -13.30
CA ASP A 101 -3.38 -7.31 -13.93
C ASP A 101 -2.23 -7.26 -12.91
N VAL A 102 -2.19 -6.19 -12.11
CA VAL A 102 -1.20 -6.02 -11.03
C VAL A 102 -1.28 -7.16 -10.01
N VAL A 103 -2.48 -7.55 -9.61
CA VAL A 103 -2.68 -8.65 -8.67
C VAL A 103 -2.31 -10.00 -9.30
N HIS A 104 -2.61 -10.20 -10.58
CA HIS A 104 -2.25 -11.42 -11.30
C HIS A 104 -0.74 -11.59 -11.48
N GLU A 105 -0.03 -10.50 -11.78
CA GLU A 105 1.42 -10.49 -11.99
C GLU A 105 2.19 -10.52 -10.67
N LEU A 106 1.89 -9.59 -9.75
CA LEU A 106 2.64 -9.44 -8.51
C LEU A 106 2.24 -10.44 -7.43
N LYS A 107 1.04 -11.04 -7.56
CA LYS A 107 0.45 -11.97 -6.57
C LYS A 107 0.63 -11.47 -5.13
N PRO A 108 0.15 -10.25 -4.82
CA PRO A 108 0.32 -9.67 -3.51
C PRO A 108 -0.41 -10.51 -2.47
N THR A 109 0.18 -10.59 -1.29
CA THR A 109 -0.46 -11.25 -0.13
C THR A 109 -1.46 -10.33 0.55
N ALA A 110 -1.33 -9.01 0.36
CA ALA A 110 -2.29 -8.04 0.89
C ALA A 110 -2.61 -6.93 -0.12
N ILE A 111 -3.88 -6.56 -0.22
CA ILE A 111 -4.35 -5.42 -1.01
C ILE A 111 -5.07 -4.43 -0.09
N ILE A 112 -4.63 -3.18 -0.10
CA ILE A 112 -5.16 -2.10 0.75
C ILE A 112 -5.79 -1.04 -0.15
N GLY A 113 -7.12 -0.89 -0.09
CA GLY A 113 -7.84 0.16 -0.81
C GLY A 113 -7.98 1.42 0.02
N THR A 114 -7.35 2.52 -0.39
CA THR A 114 -7.47 3.83 0.28
C THR A 114 -8.21 4.86 -0.58
N THR A 115 -8.86 4.44 -1.66
CA THR A 115 -9.71 5.34 -2.44
C THR A 115 -11.13 5.38 -1.87
N PRO A 116 -11.78 6.55 -1.86
CA PRO A 116 -13.21 6.60 -1.70
C PRO A 116 -13.83 5.97 -2.95
N ILE A 117 -14.26 4.71 -2.86
CA ILE A 117 -15.26 4.20 -3.80
C ILE A 117 -16.55 4.91 -3.43
N SER A 118 -16.88 5.95 -4.20
CA SER A 118 -18.22 6.54 -4.21
C SER A 118 -19.17 5.57 -4.93
N SER A 119 -19.51 4.45 -4.30
CA SER A 119 -20.63 3.61 -4.77
C SER A 119 -21.69 3.34 -3.72
N LEU A 120 -21.51 3.78 -2.47
CA LEU A 120 -22.60 3.88 -1.50
C LEU A 120 -22.37 5.18 -0.74
N GLY A 121 -23.29 6.13 -0.93
CA GLY A 121 -23.13 7.48 -0.43
C GLY A 121 -23.05 7.52 1.07
N GLU A 122 -21.86 7.68 1.62
CA GLU A 122 -21.57 8.51 2.79
C GLU A 122 -20.11 9.01 2.67
N GLY A 123 -19.93 10.31 2.83
CA GLY A 123 -18.63 10.94 2.77
C GLY A 123 -17.75 10.50 3.93
N GLY A 124 -16.70 9.74 3.65
CA GLY A 124 -15.68 9.39 4.63
C GLY A 124 -14.39 9.00 3.93
N GLY A 125 -13.37 9.87 3.99
CA GLY A 125 -12.02 9.54 3.56
C GLY A 125 -11.39 8.53 4.53
N GLY A 126 -11.60 7.24 4.26
CA GLY A 126 -11.08 6.14 5.06
C GLY A 126 -10.59 4.99 4.19
N VAL A 127 -9.72 4.15 4.78
CA VAL A 127 -9.30 2.87 4.20
C VAL A 127 -10.55 2.01 4.04
N ASN A 128 -10.87 1.63 2.80
CA ASN A 128 -12.19 1.10 2.47
C ASN A 128 -12.22 -0.43 2.58
N TRP A 129 -11.12 -1.12 2.23
CA TRP A 129 -11.01 -2.60 2.30
C TRP A 129 -9.56 -3.06 2.47
N ILE A 130 -9.36 -4.16 3.22
CA ILE A 130 -8.09 -4.91 3.30
C ILE A 130 -8.40 -6.36 2.94
N PHE A 131 -7.85 -6.85 1.84
CA PHE A 131 -7.88 -8.27 1.48
C PHE A 131 -6.51 -8.88 1.79
N ILE A 132 -6.47 -9.90 2.64
CA ILE A 132 -5.28 -10.72 2.91
C ILE A 132 -5.58 -12.09 2.31
N TYR A 133 -4.78 -12.53 1.34
CA TYR A 133 -4.88 -13.85 0.70
C TYR A 133 -3.93 -14.84 1.38
#